data_AF-A0A0F4GWH8-F1
#
_entry.id   AF-A0A0F4GWH8-F1
#
_cell.length_a   1.000
_cell.length_b   1.000
_cell.length_c   1.000
_cell.angle_alpha   90.00
_cell.angle_beta   90.00
_cell.angle_gamma   90.00
#
_symmetry.space_group_name_H-M   'P 1'
#
loop_
_entity.id
_entity.type
_entity.pdbx_description
1 polymer ?
#
loop_
_entity_poly.entity_id
_entity_poly.type
_entity_poly.pdbx_seq_one_letter_code
_entity_poly.pdbx_strand_id
1 'polypeptide(L)'
;MWQSWKVDALSFEDRDSERARAWTAKNPDWRYEVLTDGNAVAYVEQHFGPGGYRRPDIVRIFKALDGRLKIIQADLLRYLIMYVEGGLWADIDAEALSPISRFIPSRFEESSVDMIIGIETDEPDFLTHPILGSKAQSFCQWTFLTKPGHPAMLTLIEDILQWLKRLSAESGKAIADLDLDFDQVLSGTGPSAFTHAILAHMSATVGREVTWSENFHDMSDSTLVGGTLVLPAEAFAAGTGHSRSGTHSGSRALVKHHFHASGWTSKHPRRKHPVYGEVERCNWNKACVELWDENVGTFSKLSQQQQSEMIRTTQERDA
;
A
#
# COMPACT_ATOMS: atom_id res chain seq x y z
N MET A 1 -5.89 -9.01 14.90
CA MET A 1 -5.28 -9.11 13.56
C MET A 1 -6.41 -9.15 12.58
N TRP A 2 -6.40 -8.22 11.63
CA TRP A 2 -7.41 -8.05 10.62
C TRP A 2 -6.81 -8.31 9.25
N GLN A 3 -7.51 -9.09 8.45
CA GLN A 3 -7.29 -9.18 7.01
C GLN A 3 -8.63 -8.96 6.30
N SER A 4 -8.57 -8.76 4.99
CA SER A 4 -9.77 -8.90 4.14
C SER A 4 -9.45 -9.72 2.91
N TRP A 5 -10.43 -10.49 2.46
CA TRP A 5 -10.32 -11.24 1.22
C TRP A 5 -11.67 -11.43 0.54
N LYS A 6 -11.69 -12.14 -0.59
CA LYS A 6 -12.93 -12.37 -1.35
C LYS A 6 -13.88 -13.31 -0.60
N VAL A 7 -13.31 -14.33 0.06
CA VAL A 7 -14.03 -15.43 0.71
C VAL A 7 -13.59 -15.56 2.17
N ASP A 8 -14.34 -16.34 2.96
CA ASP A 8 -14.01 -16.58 4.36
C ASP A 8 -12.84 -17.58 4.54
N ALA A 9 -12.33 -17.68 5.77
CA ALA A 9 -11.16 -18.48 6.12
C ALA A 9 -11.34 -20.00 5.91
N LEU A 10 -12.57 -20.52 5.88
CA LEU A 10 -12.84 -21.94 5.59
C LEU A 10 -12.81 -22.21 4.08
N SER A 11 -12.96 -21.17 3.27
CA SER A 11 -13.00 -21.21 1.81
C SER A 11 -11.70 -20.73 1.15
N PHE A 12 -10.66 -20.45 1.94
CA PHE A 12 -9.35 -20.05 1.42
C PHE A 12 -8.71 -21.14 0.58
N GLU A 13 -8.05 -20.73 -0.51
CA GLU A 13 -7.08 -21.56 -1.20
C GLU A 13 -5.91 -21.88 -0.26
N ASP A 14 -5.22 -23.01 -0.50
CA ASP A 14 -4.14 -23.50 0.38
C ASP A 14 -3.10 -22.42 0.69
N ARG A 15 -2.67 -21.68 -0.34
CA ARG A 15 -1.71 -20.57 -0.23
C ARG A 15 -2.17 -19.48 0.75
N ASP A 16 -3.43 -19.08 0.67
CA ASP A 16 -3.97 -18.01 1.52
C ASP A 16 -4.19 -18.53 2.94
N SER A 17 -4.59 -19.80 3.08
CA SER A 17 -4.71 -20.50 4.37
C SER A 17 -3.37 -20.63 5.08
N GLU A 18 -2.30 -21.00 4.37
CA GLU A 18 -0.94 -21.09 4.93
C GLU A 18 -0.44 -19.76 5.49
N ARG A 19 -0.67 -18.67 4.76
CA ARG A 19 -0.27 -17.31 5.18
C ARG A 19 -1.07 -16.82 6.38
N ALA A 20 -2.39 -17.01 6.36
CA ALA A 20 -3.25 -16.71 7.51
C ALA A 20 -2.83 -17.51 8.75
N ARG A 21 -2.55 -18.81 8.61
CA ARG A 21 -2.06 -19.66 9.70
C ARG A 21 -0.70 -19.21 10.24
N ALA A 22 0.18 -18.66 9.41
CA ALA A 22 1.47 -18.15 9.87
C ALA A 22 1.30 -17.04 10.92
N TRP A 23 0.28 -16.18 10.76
CA TRP A 23 -0.07 -15.15 11.74
C TRP A 23 -0.59 -15.77 13.04
N THR A 24 -1.61 -16.63 12.97
CA THR A 24 -2.25 -17.21 14.17
C THR A 24 -1.32 -18.15 14.93
N ALA A 25 -0.49 -18.93 14.25
CA ALA A 25 0.44 -19.86 14.87
C ALA A 25 1.55 -19.15 15.66
N LYS A 26 2.02 -17.99 15.17
CA LYS A 26 3.05 -17.19 15.85
C LYS A 26 2.47 -16.26 16.91
N ASN A 27 1.17 -16.02 16.88
CA ASN A 27 0.48 -15.08 17.76
C ASN A 27 -0.79 -15.72 18.35
N PRO A 28 -0.66 -16.79 19.16
CA PRO A 28 -1.81 -17.57 19.65
C PRO A 28 -2.76 -16.75 20.54
N ASP A 29 -2.26 -15.72 21.20
CA ASP A 29 -3.05 -14.85 22.08
C ASP A 29 -3.79 -13.73 21.33
N TRP A 30 -3.58 -13.61 20.01
CA TRP A 30 -4.20 -12.57 19.19
C TRP A 30 -5.48 -13.07 18.53
N ARG A 31 -6.56 -12.29 18.65
CA ARG A 31 -7.79 -12.50 17.88
C ARG A 31 -7.50 -12.30 16.38
N TYR A 32 -7.92 -13.26 15.56
CA TYR A 32 -7.83 -13.19 14.10
C TYR A 32 -9.22 -13.00 13.50
N GLU A 33 -9.35 -12.01 12.61
CA GLU A 33 -10.60 -11.66 11.95
C GLU A 33 -10.35 -11.45 10.45
N VAL A 34 -11.30 -11.90 9.63
CA VAL A 34 -11.30 -11.72 8.18
C VAL A 34 -12.64 -11.15 7.75
N LEU A 35 -12.62 -9.98 7.12
CA LEU A 35 -13.77 -9.51 6.37
C LEU A 35 -13.72 -10.03 4.93
N THR A 36 -14.90 -10.29 4.40
CA THR A 36 -15.11 -10.83 3.06
C THR A 36 -15.85 -9.83 2.19
N ASP A 37 -15.84 -10.02 0.87
CA ASP A 37 -16.71 -9.26 -0.04
C ASP A 37 -18.20 -9.35 0.37
N GLY A 38 -18.60 -10.46 1.00
CA GLY A 38 -19.98 -10.69 1.44
C GLY A 38 -20.38 -9.96 2.72
N ASN A 39 -19.44 -9.50 3.54
CA ASN A 39 -19.75 -8.86 4.84
C ASN A 39 -19.13 -7.47 5.05
N ALA A 40 -18.20 -7.04 4.18
CA ALA A 40 -17.53 -5.74 4.28
C ALA A 40 -18.52 -4.56 4.31
N VAL A 41 -19.56 -4.58 3.47
CA VAL A 41 -20.58 -3.52 3.45
C VAL A 41 -21.36 -3.46 4.76
N ALA A 42 -21.76 -4.62 5.29
CA ALA A 42 -22.50 -4.69 6.54
C ALA A 42 -21.66 -4.19 7.72
N TYR A 43 -20.36 -4.52 7.75
CA TYR A 43 -19.42 -3.99 8.73
C TYR A 43 -19.36 -2.45 8.67
N VAL A 44 -19.19 -1.88 7.47
CA VAL A 44 -19.14 -0.42 7.29
C VAL A 44 -20.47 0.23 7.68
N GLU A 45 -21.61 -0.37 7.35
CA GLU A 45 -22.93 0.13 7.78
C GLU A 45 -23.13 0.08 9.29
N GLN A 46 -22.69 -0.98 9.94
CA GLN A 46 -22.79 -1.13 11.39
C GLN A 46 -22.00 -0.03 12.10
N HIS A 47 -20.75 0.22 11.68
CA HIS A 47 -19.87 1.16 12.37
C HIS A 47 -20.06 2.61 11.92
N PHE A 48 -20.35 2.88 10.65
CA PHE A 48 -20.45 4.25 10.12
C PHE A 48 -21.89 4.69 9.80
N GLY A 49 -22.87 3.79 9.91
CA GLY A 49 -24.29 4.12 9.74
C GLY A 49 -24.90 4.86 10.94
N PRO A 50 -26.24 4.95 11.00
CA PRO A 50 -26.96 5.74 12.02
C PRO A 50 -26.67 5.35 13.48
N GLY A 51 -26.31 4.07 13.70
CA GLY A 51 -26.02 3.51 15.02
C GLY A 51 -24.57 3.65 15.50
N GLY A 52 -23.65 4.05 14.63
CA GLY A 52 -22.23 4.20 14.97
C GLY A 52 -21.76 5.65 14.83
N TYR A 53 -20.72 5.90 14.03
CA TYR A 53 -20.12 7.23 13.82
C TYR A 53 -21.02 8.20 13.05
N ARG A 54 -22.18 7.76 12.52
CA ARG A 54 -23.13 8.61 11.77
C ARG A 54 -22.49 9.34 10.59
N ARG A 55 -21.75 8.58 9.78
CA ARG A 55 -21.09 9.01 8.55
C ARG A 55 -21.75 8.35 7.33
N PRO A 56 -22.98 8.77 6.97
CA PRO A 56 -23.68 8.21 5.81
C PRO A 56 -22.94 8.48 4.49
N ASP A 57 -22.05 9.48 4.45
CA ASP A 57 -21.17 9.75 3.32
C ASP A 57 -20.11 8.65 3.13
N ILE A 58 -19.50 8.14 4.21
CA ILE A 58 -18.59 6.98 4.15
C ILE A 58 -19.34 5.76 3.63
N VAL A 59 -20.49 5.44 4.23
CA VAL A 59 -21.30 4.27 3.83
C VAL A 59 -21.67 4.33 2.34
N ARG A 60 -22.15 5.49 1.87
CA ARG A 60 -22.54 5.67 0.47
C ARG A 60 -21.35 5.55 -0.48
N ILE A 61 -20.21 6.17 -0.16
CA ILE A 61 -19.01 6.11 -1.00
C ILE A 61 -18.48 4.69 -1.03
N PHE A 62 -18.37 4.02 0.13
CA PHE A 62 -17.90 2.65 0.21
C PHE A 62 -18.70 1.70 -0.69
N LYS A 63 -20.04 1.78 -0.64
CA LYS A 63 -20.94 1.01 -1.51
C LYS A 63 -20.78 1.31 -3.00
N ALA A 64 -20.36 2.52 -3.36
CA ALA A 64 -20.16 2.90 -4.76
C ALA A 64 -18.85 2.34 -5.36
N LEU A 65 -17.88 1.94 -4.52
CA LEU A 65 -16.55 1.49 -4.94
C LEU A 65 -16.53 0.02 -5.39
N ASP A 66 -17.42 -0.43 -6.26
CA ASP A 66 -17.46 -1.84 -6.67
C ASP A 66 -16.77 -2.10 -8.03
N GLY A 67 -16.76 -3.35 -8.48
CA GLY A 67 -16.34 -3.73 -9.83
C GLY A 67 -14.88 -3.41 -10.10
N ARG A 68 -14.61 -2.39 -10.93
CA ARG A 68 -13.24 -1.96 -11.23
C ARG A 68 -12.56 -1.28 -10.04
N LEU A 69 -13.33 -0.60 -9.19
CA LEU A 69 -12.83 0.17 -8.05
C LEU A 69 -12.62 -0.68 -6.79
N LYS A 70 -12.67 -2.01 -6.91
CA LYS A 70 -12.56 -2.94 -5.77
C LYS A 70 -11.27 -2.75 -4.97
N ILE A 71 -10.16 -2.36 -5.62
CA ILE A 71 -8.90 -2.06 -4.91
C ILE A 71 -9.03 -0.83 -4.01
N ILE A 72 -9.69 0.22 -4.48
CA ILE A 72 -10.00 1.43 -3.70
C ILE A 72 -10.92 1.10 -2.52
N GLN A 73 -11.90 0.20 -2.74
CA GLN A 73 -12.75 -0.30 -1.67
C GLN A 73 -11.95 -1.07 -0.61
N ALA A 74 -11.01 -1.91 -1.02
CA ALA A 74 -10.17 -2.70 -0.11
C ALA A 74 -9.21 -1.81 0.70
N ASP A 75 -8.55 -0.83 0.06
CA ASP A 75 -7.71 0.16 0.76
C ASP A 75 -8.55 0.97 1.76
N LEU A 76 -9.72 1.48 1.34
CA LEU A 76 -10.59 2.21 2.25
C LEU A 76 -11.09 1.33 3.40
N LEU A 77 -11.45 0.07 3.14
CA LEU A 77 -11.87 -0.89 4.17
C LEU A 77 -10.78 -1.10 5.21
N ARG A 78 -9.52 -1.30 4.77
CA ARG A 78 -8.35 -1.42 5.64
C ARG A 78 -8.28 -0.25 6.61
N TYR A 79 -8.36 0.98 6.11
CA TYR A 79 -8.24 2.17 6.97
C TYR A 79 -9.44 2.36 7.90
N LEU A 80 -10.65 2.04 7.43
CA LEU A 80 -11.86 2.08 8.27
C LEU A 80 -11.76 1.08 9.43
N ILE A 81 -11.34 -0.16 9.18
CA ILE A 81 -11.12 -1.16 10.23
C ILE A 81 -10.05 -0.68 11.21
N MET A 82 -8.91 -0.20 10.70
CA MET A 82 -7.81 0.23 11.57
C MET A 82 -8.15 1.48 12.38
N TYR A 83 -9.04 2.35 11.88
CA TYR A 83 -9.58 3.45 12.68
C TYR A 83 -10.54 2.97 13.77
N VAL A 84 -11.42 2.01 13.48
CA VAL A 84 -12.43 1.54 14.45
C VAL A 84 -11.83 0.61 15.50
N GLU A 85 -11.06 -0.38 15.07
CA GLU A 85 -10.63 -1.51 15.89
C GLU A 85 -9.16 -1.40 16.28
N GLY A 86 -8.34 -0.77 15.43
CA GLY A 86 -6.89 -0.80 15.56
C GLY A 86 -6.33 -2.23 15.53
N GLY A 87 -5.26 -2.44 16.28
CA GLY A 87 -4.55 -3.71 16.32
C GLY A 87 -3.57 -3.82 15.15
N LEU A 88 -3.59 -4.95 14.43
CA LEU A 88 -2.72 -5.23 13.29
C LEU A 88 -3.55 -5.46 12.04
N TRP A 89 -3.20 -4.77 10.96
CA TRP A 89 -3.62 -5.11 9.61
C TRP A 89 -2.55 -5.97 8.93
N ALA A 90 -2.98 -6.97 8.16
CA ALA A 90 -2.14 -7.66 7.20
C ALA A 90 -2.95 -7.95 5.92
N ASP A 91 -2.39 -7.66 4.75
CA ASP A 91 -2.95 -8.16 3.49
C ASP A 91 -2.92 -9.70 3.47
N ILE A 92 -3.79 -10.34 2.70
CA ILE A 92 -3.92 -11.80 2.67
C ILE A 92 -2.63 -12.49 2.21
N ASP A 93 -1.81 -11.78 1.44
CA ASP A 93 -0.52 -12.21 0.90
C ASP A 93 0.68 -11.75 1.73
N ALA A 94 0.43 -11.20 2.92
CA ALA A 94 1.45 -10.99 3.94
C ALA A 94 1.53 -12.20 4.88
N GLU A 95 2.75 -12.66 5.14
CA GLU A 95 3.07 -13.79 6.00
C GLU A 95 3.92 -13.33 7.19
N ALA A 96 3.50 -13.68 8.42
CA ALA A 96 4.31 -13.45 9.60
C ALA A 96 5.53 -14.39 9.62
N LEU A 97 6.73 -13.82 9.56
CA LEU A 97 8.00 -14.53 9.80
C LEU A 97 8.34 -14.59 11.29
N SER A 98 7.90 -13.58 12.05
CA SER A 98 8.13 -13.44 13.49
C SER A 98 6.85 -13.08 14.26
N PRO A 99 6.76 -13.37 15.56
CA PRO A 99 5.64 -12.92 16.38
C PRO A 99 5.62 -11.39 16.52
N ILE A 100 4.42 -10.83 16.71
CA ILE A 100 4.16 -9.38 16.85
C ILE A 100 4.92 -8.80 18.05
N SER A 101 5.17 -9.60 19.10
CA SER A 101 5.98 -9.19 20.26
C SER A 101 7.41 -8.77 19.90
N ARG A 102 7.91 -9.12 18.71
CA ARG A 102 9.23 -8.66 18.21
C ARG A 102 9.18 -7.34 17.45
N PHE A 103 8.00 -6.78 17.19
CA PHE A 103 7.85 -5.59 16.35
C PHE A 103 8.28 -4.31 17.07
N ILE A 104 8.28 -4.31 18.40
CA ILE A 104 8.81 -3.23 19.22
C ILE A 104 10.17 -3.68 19.77
N PRO A 105 11.29 -3.10 19.29
CA PRO A 105 12.60 -3.35 19.88
C PRO A 105 12.61 -2.99 21.36
N SER A 106 13.32 -3.77 22.18
CA SER A 106 13.33 -3.65 23.65
C SER A 106 13.80 -2.29 24.20
N ARG A 107 14.43 -1.46 23.37
CA ARG A 107 14.84 -0.09 23.72
C ARG A 107 13.70 0.93 23.69
N PHE A 108 12.53 0.57 23.15
CA PHE A 108 11.35 1.40 23.15
C PHE A 108 10.34 0.89 24.18
N GLU A 109 9.65 1.81 24.84
CA GLU A 109 8.55 1.47 25.73
C GLU A 109 7.28 1.32 24.89
N GLU A 110 6.59 0.18 25.00
CA GLU A 110 5.35 -0.10 24.26
C GLU A 110 4.27 0.97 24.50
N SER A 111 4.20 1.54 25.69
CA SER A 111 3.27 2.62 26.06
C SER A 111 3.48 3.90 25.23
N SER A 112 4.69 4.13 24.71
CA SER A 112 5.05 5.29 23.88
C SER A 112 4.72 5.12 22.39
N VAL A 113 4.23 3.94 21.99
CA VAL A 113 3.95 3.60 20.59
C VAL A 113 2.43 3.60 20.35
N ASP A 114 1.99 4.41 19.40
CA ASP A 114 0.60 4.51 18.93
C ASP A 114 0.40 3.85 17.55
N MET A 115 1.49 3.73 16.78
CA MET A 115 1.50 3.11 15.46
C MET A 115 2.85 2.42 15.20
N ILE A 116 2.83 1.27 14.53
CA ILE A 116 4.02 0.58 14.03
C ILE A 116 3.87 0.40 12.53
N ILE A 117 4.84 0.89 11.78
CA ILE A 117 4.88 0.81 10.31
C ILE A 117 6.29 0.44 9.85
N GLY A 118 6.40 -0.14 8.66
CA GLY A 118 7.70 -0.40 8.03
C GLY A 118 7.93 0.52 6.85
N ILE A 119 9.19 0.69 6.44
CA ILE A 119 9.50 1.23 5.11
C ILE A 119 9.18 0.16 4.06
N GLU A 120 8.48 0.55 2.99
CA GLU A 120 8.29 -0.27 1.79
C GLU A 120 9.35 0.10 0.75
N THR A 121 9.43 1.39 0.40
CA THR A 121 10.37 1.91 -0.60
C THR A 121 11.11 3.12 -0.06
N ASP A 122 12.43 3.12 -0.17
CA ASP A 122 13.34 4.22 0.12
C ASP A 122 14.34 4.35 -1.03
N GLU A 123 13.94 5.05 -2.08
CA GLU A 123 14.69 5.22 -3.33
C GLU A 123 14.69 6.68 -3.80
N PRO A 124 15.24 7.62 -2.98
CA PRO A 124 15.10 9.07 -3.20
C PRO A 124 15.68 9.56 -4.52
N ASP A 125 16.62 8.83 -5.12
CA ASP A 125 17.21 9.12 -6.43
C ASP A 125 16.15 9.25 -7.53
N PHE A 126 14.98 8.62 -7.37
CA PHE A 126 13.91 8.63 -8.36
C PHE A 126 12.76 9.57 -8.02
N LEU A 127 12.86 10.41 -6.98
CA LEU A 127 11.78 11.32 -6.56
C LEU A 127 11.25 12.22 -7.69
N THR A 128 12.12 12.65 -8.61
CA THR A 128 11.76 13.50 -9.74
C THR A 128 11.44 12.70 -11.00
N HIS A 129 11.55 11.37 -10.96
CA HIS A 129 11.26 10.52 -12.11
C HIS A 129 9.74 10.48 -12.38
N PRO A 130 9.28 10.71 -13.62
CA PRO A 130 7.86 10.94 -13.92
C PRO A 130 6.94 9.74 -13.67
N ILE A 131 7.47 8.52 -13.59
CA ILE A 131 6.69 7.28 -13.36
C ILE A 131 6.96 6.67 -11.97
N LEU A 132 8.13 6.97 -11.38
CA LEU A 132 8.61 6.30 -10.16
C LEU A 132 8.55 7.24 -8.95
N GLY A 133 8.59 8.56 -9.16
CA GLY A 133 8.72 9.54 -8.08
C GLY A 133 7.61 9.49 -7.06
N SER A 134 6.37 9.27 -7.48
CA SER A 134 5.22 9.16 -6.57
C SER A 134 5.30 7.98 -5.59
N LYS A 135 6.10 6.96 -5.89
CA LYS A 135 6.25 5.73 -5.09
C LYS A 135 7.66 5.51 -4.56
N ALA A 136 8.58 6.43 -4.82
CA ALA A 136 9.99 6.36 -4.43
C ALA A 136 10.23 6.41 -2.92
N GLN A 137 9.27 6.93 -2.16
CA GLN A 137 9.30 7.05 -0.71
C GLN A 137 7.96 6.63 -0.15
N SER A 138 7.88 5.42 0.39
CA SER A 138 6.62 4.82 0.80
C SER A 138 6.77 4.01 2.08
N PHE A 139 5.88 4.25 3.04
CA PHE A 139 5.64 3.31 4.13
C PHE A 139 4.82 2.12 3.64
N CYS A 140 5.13 0.96 4.21
CA CYS A 140 4.41 -0.29 4.00
C CYS A 140 2.98 -0.18 4.54
N GLN A 141 2.02 -0.40 3.65
CA GLN A 141 0.61 -0.44 3.99
C GLN A 141 -0.01 -1.85 4.01
N TRP A 142 0.69 -2.85 3.44
CA TRP A 142 0.21 -4.25 3.49
C TRP A 142 0.35 -4.84 4.90
N THR A 143 1.13 -4.22 5.79
CA THR A 143 1.15 -4.57 7.21
C THR A 143 1.50 -3.36 8.08
N PHE A 144 0.63 -3.04 9.03
CA PHE A 144 0.91 -2.04 10.05
C PHE A 144 0.04 -2.25 11.29
N LEU A 145 0.43 -1.62 12.39
CA LEU A 145 -0.34 -1.61 13.63
C LEU A 145 -0.70 -0.19 14.00
N THR A 146 -1.88 -0.01 14.60
CA THR A 146 -2.25 1.27 15.20
C THR A 146 -3.25 1.10 16.34
N LYS A 147 -3.28 2.04 17.28
CA LYS A 147 -4.36 2.14 18.26
C LYS A 147 -5.68 2.55 17.57
N PRO A 148 -6.85 2.07 18.05
CA PRO A 148 -8.13 2.55 17.53
C PRO A 148 -8.25 4.07 17.72
N GLY A 149 -8.90 4.74 16.77
CA GLY A 149 -9.11 6.18 16.76
C GLY A 149 -7.91 7.01 16.30
N HIS A 150 -6.85 6.39 15.74
CA HIS A 150 -5.62 7.10 15.38
C HIS A 150 -5.85 8.26 14.39
N PRO A 151 -5.40 9.49 14.68
CA PRO A 151 -5.69 10.67 13.85
C PRO A 151 -5.23 10.53 12.39
N ALA A 152 -4.05 9.94 12.15
CA ALA A 152 -3.56 9.70 10.79
C ALA A 152 -4.54 8.87 9.93
N MET A 153 -5.23 7.89 10.53
CA MET A 153 -6.19 7.05 9.82
C MET A 153 -7.44 7.86 9.45
N LEU A 154 -7.93 8.71 10.36
CA LEU A 154 -9.07 9.58 10.07
C LEU A 154 -8.75 10.58 8.96
N THR A 155 -7.60 11.24 9.02
CA THR A 155 -7.14 12.16 7.98
C THR A 155 -7.08 11.46 6.62
N LEU A 156 -6.46 10.27 6.57
CA LEU A 156 -6.39 9.48 5.33
C LEU A 156 -7.78 9.13 4.79
N ILE A 157 -8.70 8.68 5.65
CA ILE A 157 -10.09 8.40 5.25
C ILE A 157 -10.73 9.66 4.65
N GLU A 158 -10.65 10.81 5.32
CA GLU A 158 -11.23 12.06 4.81
C GLU A 158 -10.63 12.49 3.47
N ASP A 159 -9.31 12.38 3.33
CA ASP A 159 -8.61 12.74 2.09
C ASP A 159 -9.04 11.86 0.92
N ILE A 160 -9.23 10.56 1.15
CA ILE A 160 -9.75 9.63 0.14
C ILE A 160 -11.18 10.03 -0.28
N LEU A 161 -12.06 10.33 0.68
CA LEU A 161 -13.43 10.74 0.38
C LEU A 161 -13.46 12.05 -0.42
N GLN A 162 -12.62 13.01 -0.05
CA GLN A 162 -12.50 14.29 -0.74
C GLN A 162 -11.94 14.11 -2.15
N TRP A 163 -10.89 13.31 -2.30
CA TRP A 163 -10.29 12.97 -3.59
C TRP A 163 -11.31 12.34 -4.55
N LEU A 164 -12.07 11.33 -4.10
CA LEU A 164 -13.13 10.71 -4.90
C LEU A 164 -14.23 11.71 -5.29
N LYS A 165 -14.66 12.58 -4.37
CA LYS A 165 -15.65 13.63 -4.64
C LYS A 165 -15.13 14.63 -5.67
N ARG A 166 -13.85 15.06 -5.58
CA ARG A 166 -13.23 15.96 -6.56
C ARG A 166 -13.17 15.33 -7.94
N LEU A 167 -12.68 14.10 -8.05
CA LEU A 167 -12.61 13.40 -9.34
C LEU A 167 -13.99 13.21 -9.98
N SER A 168 -15.00 12.89 -9.17
CA SER A 168 -16.39 12.79 -9.62
C SER A 168 -16.90 14.13 -10.16
N ALA A 169 -16.64 15.23 -9.45
CA ALA A 169 -17.05 16.57 -9.89
C ALA A 169 -16.32 17.02 -11.17
N GLU A 170 -15.01 16.80 -11.27
CA GLU A 170 -14.18 17.22 -12.40
C GLU A 170 -14.49 16.43 -13.68
N SER A 171 -14.76 15.13 -13.55
CA SER A 171 -15.10 14.26 -14.69
C SER A 171 -16.58 14.33 -15.08
N GLY A 172 -17.45 14.87 -14.21
CA GLY A 172 -18.90 14.83 -14.36
C GLY A 172 -19.50 13.42 -14.24
N LYS A 173 -18.72 12.44 -13.77
CA LYS A 173 -19.14 11.04 -13.60
C LYS A 173 -19.51 10.75 -12.16
N ALA A 174 -20.40 9.80 -11.92
CA ALA A 174 -20.60 9.26 -10.58
C ALA A 174 -19.34 8.55 -10.10
N ILE A 175 -19.13 8.46 -8.78
CA ILE A 175 -17.96 7.77 -8.18
C ILE A 175 -17.83 6.33 -8.71
N ALA A 176 -18.95 5.61 -8.84
CA ALA A 176 -18.97 4.23 -9.33
C ALA A 176 -18.47 4.08 -10.79
N ASP A 177 -18.47 5.17 -11.56
CA ASP A 177 -18.10 5.20 -12.98
C ASP A 177 -16.72 5.84 -13.22
N LEU A 178 -15.97 6.12 -12.15
CA LEU A 178 -14.62 6.66 -12.27
C LEU A 178 -13.69 5.66 -12.95
N ASP A 179 -12.86 6.21 -13.84
CA ASP A 179 -11.79 5.48 -14.51
C ASP A 179 -10.47 5.99 -13.95
N LEU A 180 -9.84 5.17 -13.10
CA LEU A 180 -8.61 5.51 -12.41
C LEU A 180 -7.46 4.70 -13.00
N ASP A 181 -6.34 5.34 -13.29
CA ASP A 181 -5.13 4.64 -13.66
C ASP A 181 -4.37 4.08 -12.43
N PHE A 182 -3.29 3.35 -12.67
CA PHE A 182 -2.47 2.74 -11.63
C PHE A 182 -1.90 3.77 -10.65
N ASP A 183 -1.38 4.89 -11.14
CA ASP A 183 -0.71 5.91 -10.33
C ASP A 183 -1.73 6.70 -9.49
N GLN A 184 -2.94 6.92 -10.02
CA GLN A 184 -4.07 7.48 -9.29
C GLN A 184 -4.52 6.56 -8.14
N VAL A 185 -4.49 5.23 -8.30
CA VAL A 185 -4.76 4.32 -7.18
C VAL A 185 -3.69 4.45 -6.10
N LEU A 186 -2.39 4.45 -6.46
CA LEU A 186 -1.31 4.58 -5.49
C LEU A 186 -1.34 5.92 -4.72
N SER A 187 -1.61 7.01 -5.43
CA SER A 187 -1.63 8.36 -4.88
C SER A 187 -2.94 8.73 -4.18
N GLY A 188 -4.04 8.09 -4.54
CA GLY A 188 -5.36 8.35 -3.98
C GLY A 188 -5.68 7.53 -2.76
N THR A 189 -5.39 6.22 -2.78
CA THR A 189 -5.68 5.31 -1.65
C THR A 189 -4.54 4.40 -1.27
N GLY A 190 -3.50 4.28 -2.10
CA GLY A 190 -2.41 3.35 -1.87
C GLY A 190 -1.28 3.92 -1.01
N PRO A 191 -0.04 3.41 -1.21
CA PRO A 191 1.08 3.66 -0.31
C PRO A 191 1.47 5.14 -0.24
N SER A 192 1.34 5.91 -1.32
CA SER A 192 1.68 7.34 -1.32
C SER A 192 0.69 8.14 -0.48
N ALA A 193 -0.62 7.88 -0.62
CA ALA A 193 -1.66 8.54 0.20
C ALA A 193 -1.46 8.23 1.69
N PHE A 194 -1.25 6.96 2.02
CA PHE A 194 -0.96 6.48 3.37
C PHE A 194 0.29 7.16 3.97
N THR A 195 1.37 7.24 3.19
CA THR A 195 2.62 7.86 3.61
C THR A 195 2.46 9.34 3.91
N HIS A 196 1.79 10.10 3.03
CA HIS A 196 1.54 11.52 3.26
C HIS A 196 0.71 11.77 4.52
N ALA A 197 -0.35 11.00 4.77
CA ALA A 197 -1.19 11.15 5.96
C ALA A 197 -0.41 10.92 7.26
N ILE A 198 0.50 9.93 7.26
CA ILE A 198 1.34 9.62 8.42
C ILE A 198 2.40 10.70 8.65
N LEU A 199 3.10 11.15 7.59
CA LEU A 199 4.09 12.23 7.70
C LEU A 199 3.45 13.54 8.19
N ALA A 200 2.23 13.85 7.70
CA ALA A 200 1.46 14.99 8.17
C ALA A 200 1.10 14.86 9.65
N HIS A 201 0.66 13.67 10.08
CA HIS A 201 0.38 13.40 11.49
C HIS A 201 1.64 13.52 12.36
N MET A 202 2.75 12.89 11.97
CA MET A 202 4.03 13.01 12.68
C MET A 202 4.42 14.49 12.83
N SER A 203 4.37 15.25 11.74
CA SER A 203 4.72 16.67 11.72
C SER A 203 3.86 17.51 12.67
N ALA A 204 2.55 17.27 12.66
CA ALA A 204 1.61 17.93 13.57
C ALA A 204 1.89 17.58 15.03
N THR A 205 2.18 16.31 15.32
CA THR A 205 2.46 15.82 16.68
C THR A 205 3.77 16.38 17.24
N VAL A 206 4.82 16.47 16.44
CA VAL A 206 6.13 16.98 16.90
C VAL A 206 6.26 18.50 16.82
N GLY A 207 5.31 19.19 16.18
CA GLY A 207 5.31 20.64 16.01
C GLY A 207 6.35 21.18 15.02
N ARG A 208 6.88 20.34 14.13
CA ARG A 208 7.81 20.69 13.05
C ARG A 208 7.61 19.78 11.86
N GLU A 209 8.03 20.22 10.67
CA GLU A 209 8.01 19.36 9.49
C GLU A 209 8.90 18.12 9.69
N VAL A 210 8.34 16.95 9.40
CA VAL A 210 9.02 15.65 9.38
C VAL A 210 9.16 15.23 7.92
N THR A 211 10.39 15.29 7.40
CA THR A 211 10.70 14.94 6.01
C THR A 211 11.29 13.54 5.92
N TRP A 212 11.10 12.87 4.78
CA TRP A 212 11.64 11.53 4.57
C TRP A 212 13.16 11.49 4.62
N SER A 213 13.83 12.43 3.95
CA SER A 213 15.30 12.49 3.84
C SER A 213 15.99 12.63 5.19
N GLU A 214 15.38 13.31 6.15
CA GLU A 214 15.96 13.51 7.48
C GLU A 214 15.72 12.35 8.45
N ASN A 215 14.68 11.55 8.23
CA ASN A 215 14.18 10.61 9.25
C ASN A 215 14.19 9.14 8.81
N PHE A 216 14.00 8.85 7.53
CA PHE A 216 13.69 7.49 7.05
C PHE A 216 14.60 7.02 5.91
N HIS A 217 15.34 7.91 5.27
CA HIS A 217 16.35 7.51 4.30
C HIS A 217 17.52 6.76 4.96
N ASP A 218 17.95 5.66 4.35
CA ASP A 218 19.11 4.89 4.81
C ASP A 218 19.00 4.33 6.23
N MET A 219 17.76 4.09 6.65
CA MET A 219 17.45 3.63 7.98
C MET A 219 17.92 2.18 8.22
N SER A 220 18.83 2.01 9.17
CA SER A 220 19.34 0.70 9.61
C SER A 220 18.75 0.22 10.94
N ASP A 221 18.05 1.08 11.67
CA ASP A 221 17.39 0.72 12.91
C ASP A 221 16.10 1.50 13.08
N SER A 222 15.15 0.99 13.87
CA SER A 222 13.84 1.62 14.02
C SER A 222 13.90 2.99 14.69
N THR A 223 13.04 3.90 14.26
CA THR A 223 12.95 5.28 14.76
C THR A 223 11.53 5.57 15.25
N LEU A 224 11.39 6.21 16.41
CA LEU A 224 10.10 6.62 16.97
C LEU A 224 9.91 8.13 16.75
N VAL A 225 8.87 8.52 16.00
CA VAL A 225 8.54 9.93 15.71
C VAL A 225 7.07 10.17 16.01
N GLY A 226 6.77 11.05 16.97
CA GLY A 226 5.40 11.43 17.31
C GLY A 226 4.48 10.23 17.62
N GLY A 227 4.97 9.24 18.37
CA GLY A 227 4.23 8.01 18.70
C GLY A 227 4.23 6.94 17.60
N THR A 228 4.78 7.23 16.41
CA THR A 228 4.87 6.25 15.31
C THR A 228 6.26 5.61 15.26
N LEU A 229 6.33 4.31 15.51
CA LEU A 229 7.53 3.50 15.39
C LEU A 229 7.70 3.03 13.94
N VAL A 230 8.70 3.57 13.26
CA VAL A 230 9.06 3.20 11.88
C VAL A 230 10.16 2.15 11.90
N LEU A 231 9.92 1.03 11.24
CA LEU A 231 10.85 -0.10 11.12
C LEU A 231 11.62 -0.04 9.78
N PRO A 232 12.88 -0.50 9.71
CA PRO A 232 13.65 -0.57 8.47
C PRO A 232 12.95 -1.40 7.40
N ALA A 233 13.31 -1.19 6.13
CA ALA A 233 12.68 -1.91 5.01
C ALA A 233 12.74 -3.45 5.16
N GLU A 234 13.85 -3.98 5.69
CA GLU A 234 13.98 -5.42 5.96
C GLU A 234 12.90 -5.97 6.91
N ALA A 235 12.28 -5.15 7.77
CA ALA A 235 11.28 -5.63 8.71
C ALA A 235 9.99 -6.09 8.02
N PHE A 236 9.36 -5.21 7.22
CA PHE A 236 8.05 -5.48 6.60
C PHE A 236 8.10 -5.68 5.08
N ALA A 237 9.21 -5.30 4.43
CA ALA A 237 9.44 -5.43 3.00
C ALA A 237 10.65 -6.33 2.72
N ALA A 238 10.92 -7.33 3.56
CA ALA A 238 12.07 -8.20 3.44
C ALA A 238 12.19 -8.82 2.04
N GLY A 239 13.37 -8.79 1.42
CA GLY A 239 13.64 -9.50 0.16
C GLY A 239 12.99 -8.92 -1.10
N THR A 240 12.57 -7.65 -1.10
CA THR A 240 12.07 -6.98 -2.32
C THR A 240 13.18 -6.66 -3.33
N GLY A 241 14.45 -6.72 -2.91
CA GLY A 241 15.61 -6.48 -3.78
C GLY A 241 15.97 -5.02 -3.99
N HIS A 242 15.29 -4.10 -3.29
CA HIS A 242 15.59 -2.67 -3.24
C HIS A 242 15.60 -2.16 -1.79
N SER A 243 15.95 -0.90 -1.57
CA SER A 243 15.85 -0.18 -0.28
C SER A 243 16.54 -0.89 0.91
N ARG A 244 17.60 -1.65 0.62
CA ARG A 244 18.31 -2.54 1.58
C ARG A 244 17.35 -3.47 2.36
N SER A 245 16.33 -3.98 1.69
CA SER A 245 15.34 -4.92 2.23
C SER A 245 15.91 -6.27 2.70
N GLY A 246 17.21 -6.52 2.58
CA GLY A 246 17.83 -7.77 3.04
C GLY A 246 17.22 -9.00 2.37
N THR A 247 16.99 -10.05 3.14
CA THR A 247 16.38 -11.29 2.66
C THR A 247 15.31 -11.78 3.64
N HIS A 248 14.44 -12.70 3.22
CA HIS A 248 13.44 -13.29 4.12
C HIS A 248 14.05 -14.09 5.28
N SER A 249 15.32 -14.49 5.19
CA SER A 249 16.04 -15.17 6.28
C SER A 249 16.84 -14.21 7.17
N GLY A 250 16.75 -12.90 6.92
CA GLY A 250 17.43 -11.87 7.68
C GLY A 250 16.95 -11.82 9.14
N SER A 251 17.85 -11.49 10.06
CA SER A 251 17.54 -11.47 11.50
C SER A 251 16.49 -10.43 11.89
N ARG A 252 16.35 -9.38 11.05
CA ARG A 252 15.37 -8.30 11.20
C ARG A 252 14.11 -8.52 10.36
N ALA A 253 14.02 -9.59 9.58
CA ALA A 253 12.82 -9.88 8.79
C ALA A 253 11.66 -10.32 9.70
N LEU A 254 10.57 -9.54 9.70
CA LEU A 254 9.40 -9.78 10.53
C LEU A 254 8.20 -10.25 9.71
N VAL A 255 8.06 -9.72 8.50
CA VAL A 255 6.96 -10.03 7.58
C VAL A 255 7.52 -10.26 6.18
N LYS A 256 6.93 -11.23 5.48
CA LYS A 256 7.18 -11.51 4.07
C LYS A 256 5.92 -11.18 3.27
N HIS A 257 6.06 -10.34 2.25
CA HIS A 257 4.98 -10.08 1.31
C HIS A 257 5.15 -10.91 0.04
N HIS A 258 4.06 -11.52 -0.44
CA HIS A 258 4.05 -12.36 -1.63
C HIS A 258 3.35 -11.63 -2.79
N PHE A 259 4.11 -10.78 -3.51
CA PHE A 259 3.69 -9.79 -4.54
C PHE A 259 2.89 -10.29 -5.78
N HIS A 260 2.20 -11.42 -5.70
CA HIS A 260 1.49 -12.06 -6.81
C HIS A 260 0.09 -12.58 -6.46
N ALA A 261 -0.43 -12.35 -5.25
CA ALA A 261 -1.76 -12.83 -4.92
C ALA A 261 -2.88 -11.88 -5.40
N SER A 262 -2.63 -10.57 -5.40
CA SER A 262 -3.61 -9.58 -5.83
C SER A 262 -3.51 -9.28 -7.34
N GLY A 263 -4.59 -9.58 -8.08
CA GLY A 263 -4.68 -9.32 -9.52
C GLY A 263 -5.21 -7.93 -9.89
N TRP A 264 -5.19 -6.96 -8.97
CA TRP A 264 -5.86 -5.66 -9.16
C TRP A 264 -5.26 -4.84 -10.31
N THR A 265 -3.97 -5.01 -10.58
CA THR A 265 -3.25 -4.37 -11.68
C THR A 265 -3.77 -4.80 -13.06
N SER A 266 -4.57 -5.87 -13.16
CA SER A 266 -5.27 -6.21 -14.41
C SER A 266 -6.36 -5.19 -14.77
N LYS A 267 -6.99 -4.56 -13.77
CA LYS A 267 -8.03 -3.52 -13.94
C LYS A 267 -7.45 -2.11 -13.95
N HIS A 268 -6.23 -1.96 -13.43
CA HIS A 268 -5.46 -0.71 -13.38
C HIS A 268 -4.04 -1.00 -13.87
N PRO A 269 -3.84 -1.18 -15.18
CA PRO A 269 -2.54 -1.56 -15.72
C PRO A 269 -1.51 -0.46 -15.49
N ARG A 270 -0.28 -0.87 -15.19
CA ARG A 270 0.86 0.06 -15.16
C ARG A 270 1.07 0.68 -16.53
N ARG A 271 1.74 1.83 -16.55
CA ARG A 271 2.21 2.42 -17.79
C ARG A 271 3.19 1.47 -18.48
N LYS A 272 2.81 0.99 -19.67
CA LYS A 272 3.60 0.06 -20.47
C LYS A 272 4.03 0.72 -21.78
N HIS A 273 5.34 0.90 -21.99
CA HIS A 273 5.85 1.30 -23.29
C HIS A 273 5.64 0.15 -24.29
N PRO A 274 5.15 0.41 -25.53
CA PRO A 274 4.79 -0.65 -26.47
C PRO A 274 5.98 -1.50 -26.95
N VAL A 275 7.21 -0.99 -26.80
CA VAL A 275 8.44 -1.73 -27.16
C VAL A 275 9.22 -2.22 -25.93
N TYR A 276 9.30 -1.38 -24.88
CA TYR A 276 10.23 -1.59 -23.76
C TYR A 276 9.54 -2.04 -22.47
N GLY A 277 8.22 -2.18 -22.49
CA GLY A 277 7.44 -2.61 -21.33
C GLY A 277 7.37 -1.56 -20.22
N GLU A 278 7.22 -2.04 -19.00
CA GLU A 278 7.07 -1.25 -17.77
C GLU A 278 8.45 -0.97 -17.16
N VAL A 279 8.70 0.27 -16.73
CA VAL A 279 9.97 0.66 -16.09
C VAL A 279 10.15 -0.02 -14.72
N GLU A 280 9.05 -0.37 -14.05
CA GLU A 280 9.04 -1.05 -12.75
C GLU A 280 9.70 -2.43 -12.77
N ARG A 281 9.87 -3.04 -13.96
CA ARG A 281 10.64 -4.28 -14.12
C ARG A 281 12.11 -4.11 -13.74
N CYS A 282 12.63 -2.87 -13.76
CA CYS A 282 13.97 -2.56 -13.30
C CYS A 282 14.13 -2.68 -11.77
N ASN A 283 13.03 -2.74 -11.01
CA ASN A 283 13.03 -2.86 -9.54
C ASN A 283 14.02 -1.88 -8.88
N TRP A 284 13.90 -0.59 -9.24
CA TRP A 284 14.72 0.50 -8.73
C TRP A 284 16.22 0.43 -9.08
N ASN A 285 16.65 -0.50 -9.94
CA ASN A 285 18.01 -0.52 -10.43
C ASN A 285 18.30 0.69 -11.33
N LYS A 286 19.14 1.61 -10.86
CA LYS A 286 19.47 2.87 -11.54
C LYS A 286 19.92 2.70 -12.98
N ALA A 287 20.89 1.82 -13.25
CA ALA A 287 21.38 1.60 -14.60
C ALA A 287 20.29 1.06 -15.55
N CYS A 288 19.40 0.19 -15.05
CA CYS A 288 18.26 -0.31 -15.82
C CYS A 288 17.25 0.81 -16.12
N VAL A 289 16.91 1.65 -15.14
CA VAL A 289 15.96 2.76 -15.32
C VAL A 289 16.52 3.79 -16.31
N GLU A 290 17.80 4.18 -16.16
CA GLU A 290 18.48 5.11 -17.08
C GLU A 290 18.48 4.57 -18.51
N LEU A 291 18.76 3.27 -18.70
CA LEU A 291 18.70 2.63 -20.01
C LEU A 291 17.27 2.61 -20.57
N TRP A 292 16.26 2.38 -19.74
CA TRP A 292 14.86 2.43 -20.16
C TRP A 292 14.48 3.85 -20.63
N ASP A 293 14.86 4.88 -19.87
CA ASP A 293 14.59 6.28 -20.19
C ASP A 293 15.28 6.71 -21.49
N GLU A 294 16.55 6.33 -21.69
CA GLU A 294 17.29 6.61 -22.93
C GLU A 294 16.62 5.95 -24.14
N ASN A 295 16.21 4.69 -24.00
CA ASN A 295 15.55 3.94 -25.05
C ASN A 295 14.19 4.55 -25.43
N VAL A 296 13.37 4.89 -24.44
CA VAL A 296 12.08 5.57 -24.63
C VAL A 296 12.28 6.97 -25.25
N GLY A 297 13.27 7.71 -24.77
CA GLY A 297 13.64 9.01 -25.31
C GLY A 297 14.10 8.94 -26.77
N THR A 298 14.89 7.92 -27.12
CA THR A 298 15.34 7.66 -28.50
C THR A 298 14.17 7.25 -29.39
N PHE A 299 13.32 6.34 -28.93
CA PHE A 299 12.13 5.91 -29.65
C PHE A 299 11.20 7.09 -29.98
N SER A 300 11.01 8.02 -29.04
CA SER A 300 10.18 9.21 -29.25
C SER A 300 10.65 10.13 -30.37
N LYS A 301 11.94 10.05 -30.75
CA LYS A 301 12.57 10.85 -31.82
C LYS A 301 12.51 10.16 -33.19
N LEU A 302 12.12 8.89 -33.26
CA LEU A 302 12.00 8.15 -34.52
C LEU A 302 10.79 8.62 -35.35
N SER A 303 10.84 8.41 -36.66
CA SER A 303 9.68 8.64 -37.53
C SER A 303 8.51 7.69 -37.19
N GLN A 304 7.27 8.09 -37.51
CA GLN A 304 6.09 7.25 -37.26
C GLN A 304 6.18 5.86 -37.92
N GLN A 305 6.80 5.78 -39.10
CA GLN A 305 7.01 4.52 -39.80
C GLN A 305 7.95 3.58 -39.00
N GLN A 306 9.07 4.12 -38.52
CA GLN A 306 10.04 3.36 -37.70
C GLN A 306 9.43 2.92 -36.37
N GLN A 307 8.68 3.81 -35.70
CA GLN A 307 7.97 3.47 -34.47
C GLN A 307 6.98 2.32 -34.70
N SER A 308 6.18 2.40 -35.77
CA SER A 308 5.19 1.36 -36.11
C SER A 308 5.85 0.02 -36.41
N GLU A 309 6.98 0.02 -37.11
CA GLU A 309 7.74 -1.19 -37.43
C GLU A 309 8.33 -1.85 -36.17
N MET A 310 8.89 -1.06 -35.25
CA MET A 310 9.41 -1.57 -33.97
C MET A 310 8.28 -2.14 -33.10
N ILE A 311 7.14 -1.46 -33.03
CA ILE A 311 5.96 -1.95 -32.30
C ILE A 311 5.48 -3.28 -32.90
N ARG A 312 5.32 -3.34 -34.22
CA ARG A 312 4.88 -4.57 -34.91
C ARG A 312 5.83 -5.73 -34.66
N THR A 313 7.13 -5.50 -34.83
CA THR A 313 8.16 -6.53 -34.58
C THR A 313 8.13 -7.03 -33.13
N THR A 314 7.90 -6.12 -32.18
CA THR A 314 7.79 -6.48 -30.75
C THR A 314 6.53 -7.31 -30.50
N GLN A 315 5.39 -6.92 -31.07
CA GLN A 315 4.14 -7.66 -30.95
C GLN A 315 4.21 -9.05 -31.58
N GLU A 316 4.88 -9.20 -32.73
CA GLU A 316 5.12 -10.49 -33.39
C GLU A 316 6.03 -11.40 -32.55
N ARG A 317 7.00 -10.84 -31.82
CA ARG A 317 7.87 -11.60 -30.91
C ARG A 317 7.15 -12.05 -29.64
N ASP A 318 6.24 -11.22 -29.12
CA ASP A 318 5.55 -11.46 -27.85
C ASP A 318 4.25 -12.29 -28.01
N ALA A 319 3.81 -12.58 -29.24
CA ALA A 319 2.64 -13.39 -29.59
C ALA A 319 2.97 -14.88 -29.69
#